data_AF-A0A564ZI07-F1
#
_entry.id   AF-A0A564ZI07-F1
#
_cell.length_a   1.000
_cell.length_b   1.000
_cell.length_c   1.000
_cell.angle_alpha   90.00
_cell.angle_beta   90.00
_cell.angle_gamma   90.00
#
_symmetry.space_group_name_H-M   'P 1'
#
loop_
_entity.id
_entity.type
_entity.pdbx_description
1 polymer ?
#
loop_
_entity_poly.entity_id
_entity_poly.type
_entity_poly.pdbx_seq_one_letter_code
_entity_poly.pdbx_strand_id
1 'polypeptide(L)'
;MKTLIATIVVIVVLAVGGYVALPILIRQESRGLKSDVSNLQQRLDNIEQYLREEEAAKKTGQLPDDAGAKSIIKAINTMSAKVSALEESYKKELSAVVEELKQHKVANEEALRRHIERLEKIVGEVRSNVETVAFKVAMATIRDHLTKVQMELKSKNVGTAKTEMDFINDVFEKTRTITRDDQRKAVEELQEAVRKAGGDMDRNLPAAIDRVDLLWHEVGRLIAP
;
A
#
# COMPACT_ATOMS: atom_id res chain seq x y z
N MET A 1 0.70 -6.70 -14.74
CA MET A 1 1.14 -5.30 -14.93
C MET A 1 -0.02 -4.30 -14.93
N LYS A 2 -1.05 -4.44 -15.77
CA LYS A 2 -2.18 -3.49 -15.85
C LYS A 2 -2.97 -3.34 -14.53
N THR A 3 -3.16 -4.44 -13.79
CA THR A 3 -3.83 -4.46 -12.48
C THR A 3 -3.01 -3.80 -11.37
N LEU A 4 -1.68 -3.86 -11.44
CA LEU A 4 -0.78 -3.31 -10.42
C LEU A 4 -0.66 -1.78 -10.54
N ILE A 5 -0.66 -1.27 -11.78
CA ILE A 5 -0.74 0.16 -12.07
C ILE A 5 -2.10 0.71 -11.64
N ALA A 6 -3.19 -0.02 -11.89
CA ALA A 6 -4.54 0.40 -11.46
C ALA A 6 -4.63 0.55 -9.92
N THR A 7 -4.03 -0.37 -9.15
CA THR A 7 -4.04 -0.29 -7.68
C THR A 7 -3.25 0.90 -7.15
N ILE A 8 -2.09 1.20 -7.74
CA ILE A 8 -1.27 2.38 -7.34
C ILE A 8 -2.01 3.68 -7.67
N VAL A 9 -2.66 3.75 -8.84
CA VAL A 9 -3.46 4.92 -9.24
C VAL A 9 -4.64 5.13 -8.30
N VAL A 10 -5.33 4.06 -7.87
CA VAL A 10 -6.45 4.17 -6.91
C VAL A 10 -5.98 4.71 -5.54
N ILE A 11 -4.82 4.27 -5.06
CA ILE A 11 -4.26 4.74 -3.77
C ILE A 11 -3.87 6.22 -3.86
N VAL A 12 -3.27 6.66 -4.98
CA VAL A 12 -2.90 8.07 -5.20
C VAL A 12 -4.16 8.94 -5.33
N VAL A 13 -5.19 8.47 -6.02
CA VAL A 13 -6.48 9.19 -6.16
C VAL A 13 -7.20 9.31 -4.81
N LEU A 14 -7.16 8.27 -3.96
CA LEU A 14 -7.73 8.32 -2.61
C LEU A 14 -6.93 9.23 -1.66
N ALA A 15 -5.60 9.27 -1.77
CA ALA A 15 -4.76 10.16 -0.97
C ALA A 15 -4.97 11.64 -1.34
N VAL A 16 -5.07 11.95 -2.65
CA VAL A 16 -5.36 13.31 -3.14
C VAL A 16 -6.81 13.71 -2.84
N GLY A 17 -7.75 12.78 -3.01
CA GLY A 17 -9.16 12.97 -2.65
C GLY A 17 -9.37 13.23 -1.17
N GLY A 18 -8.67 12.51 -0.29
CA GLY A 18 -8.69 12.73 1.16
C GLY A 18 -8.12 14.10 1.56
N TYR A 19 -7.02 14.52 0.95
CA TYR A 19 -6.39 15.82 1.23
C TYR A 19 -7.25 17.02 0.80
N VAL A 20 -8.08 16.85 -0.24
CA VAL A 20 -8.99 17.90 -0.75
C VAL A 20 -10.37 17.85 -0.10
N ALA A 21 -10.89 16.66 0.24
CA ALA A 21 -12.22 16.49 0.84
C ALA A 21 -12.26 16.92 2.32
N LEU A 22 -11.20 16.67 3.09
CA LEU A 22 -11.10 17.06 4.51
C LEU A 22 -11.31 18.57 4.75
N PRO A 23 -10.65 19.51 4.01
CA PRO A 23 -10.91 20.93 4.18
C PRO A 23 -12.28 21.40 3.65
N ILE A 24 -12.92 20.64 2.75
CA ILE A 24 -14.27 20.96 2.24
C ILE A 24 -15.35 20.54 3.27
N LEU A 25 -15.17 19.43 3.97
CA LEU A 25 -16.06 19.00 5.06
C LEU A 25 -15.97 19.93 6.28
N ILE A 26 -14.77 20.35 6.66
CA ILE A 26 -14.56 21.36 7.73
C ILE A 26 -15.19 22.71 7.35
N ARG A 27 -15.22 23.07 6.05
CA ARG A 27 -15.92 24.26 5.53
C ARG A 27 -17.44 24.15 5.53
N GLN A 28 -18.00 22.94 5.49
CA GLN A 28 -19.45 22.72 5.50
C GLN A 28 -20.01 22.82 6.93
N GLU A 29 -19.32 22.28 7.92
CA GLU A 29 -19.73 22.40 9.33
C GLU A 29 -19.50 23.80 9.92
N SER A 30 -18.44 24.50 9.48
CA SER A 30 -18.19 25.89 9.90
C SER A 30 -19.19 26.93 9.36
N ARG A 31 -20.09 26.56 8.43
CA ARG A 31 -21.19 27.44 8.00
C ARG A 31 -22.30 27.54 9.05
N GLY A 32 -22.58 26.47 9.80
CA GLY A 32 -23.53 26.48 10.90
C GLY A 32 -23.06 27.40 12.03
N LEU A 33 -21.81 27.23 12.47
CA LEU A 33 -21.21 28.09 13.50
C LEU A 33 -21.15 29.57 13.11
N LYS A 34 -20.86 29.89 11.84
CA LYS A 34 -20.89 31.29 11.36
C LYS A 34 -22.29 31.88 11.36
N SER A 35 -23.30 31.08 11.01
CA SER A 35 -24.72 31.50 11.07
C SER A 35 -25.12 31.81 12.51
N ASP A 36 -24.73 30.98 13.48
CA ASP A 36 -25.09 31.19 14.89
C ASP A 36 -24.35 32.37 15.52
N VAL A 37 -23.08 32.59 15.16
CA VAL A 37 -22.32 33.80 15.56
C VAL A 37 -22.90 35.05 14.93
N SER A 38 -23.30 35.00 13.65
CA SER A 38 -23.95 36.13 12.97
C SER A 38 -25.31 36.45 13.57
N ASN A 39 -26.07 35.43 13.97
CA ASN A 39 -27.39 35.59 14.59
C ASN A 39 -27.27 36.13 16.02
N LEU A 40 -26.22 35.74 16.75
CA LEU A 40 -25.89 36.32 18.05
C LEU A 40 -25.43 37.78 17.94
N GLN A 41 -24.60 38.12 16.94
CA GLN A 41 -24.22 39.51 16.66
C GLN A 41 -25.42 40.37 16.28
N GLN A 42 -26.30 39.86 15.41
CA GLN A 42 -27.51 40.57 15.00
C GLN A 42 -28.46 40.80 16.18
N ARG A 43 -28.51 39.88 17.15
CA ARG A 43 -29.30 40.06 18.38
C ARG A 43 -28.64 41.03 19.36
N LEU A 44 -27.32 41.09 19.41
CA LEU A 44 -26.57 42.11 20.15
C LEU A 44 -26.79 43.52 19.55
N ASP A 45 -26.74 43.65 18.23
CA ASP A 45 -27.00 44.92 17.52
C ASP A 45 -28.44 45.39 17.73
N ASN A 46 -29.42 44.47 17.72
CA ASN A 46 -30.80 44.80 18.03
C ASN A 46 -30.96 45.25 19.49
N ILE A 47 -30.24 44.63 20.44
CA ILE A 47 -30.25 45.06 21.85
C ILE A 47 -29.61 46.43 22.01
N GLU A 48 -28.52 46.73 21.30
CA GLU A 48 -27.93 48.07 21.27
C GLU A 48 -28.87 49.11 20.65
N GLN A 49 -29.60 48.76 19.58
CA GLN A 49 -30.63 49.61 19.01
C GLN A 49 -31.77 49.87 19.99
N TYR A 50 -32.27 48.84 20.67
CA TYR A 50 -33.27 48.99 21.73
C TYR A 50 -32.76 49.87 22.87
N LEU A 51 -31.49 49.75 23.28
CA LEU A 51 -30.89 50.61 24.30
C LEU A 51 -30.77 52.07 23.84
N ARG A 52 -30.42 52.30 22.56
CA ARG A 52 -30.37 53.65 21.96
C ARG A 52 -31.76 54.26 21.80
N GLU A 53 -32.76 53.46 21.44
CA GLU A 53 -34.16 53.86 21.38
C GLU A 53 -34.72 54.15 22.78
N GLU A 54 -34.29 53.41 23.80
CA GLU A 54 -34.62 53.66 25.21
C GLU A 54 -33.92 54.93 25.73
N GLU A 55 -32.66 55.17 25.38
CA GLU A 55 -31.95 56.43 25.68
C GLU A 55 -32.59 57.64 24.97
N ALA A 56 -33.08 57.46 23.74
CA ALA A 56 -33.83 58.47 23.02
C ALA A 56 -35.21 58.72 23.65
N ALA A 57 -35.90 57.65 24.09
CA ALA A 57 -37.19 57.73 24.79
C ALA A 57 -37.07 58.36 26.19
N LYS A 58 -35.97 58.09 26.91
CA LYS A 58 -35.62 58.74 28.20
C LYS A 58 -35.40 60.24 28.07
N LYS A 59 -34.88 60.72 26.94
CA LYS A 59 -34.76 62.16 26.65
C LYS A 59 -36.11 62.83 26.38
N THR A 60 -37.13 62.08 25.94
CA THR A 60 -38.48 62.58 25.66
C THR A 60 -39.49 62.41 26.80
N GLY A 61 -39.06 61.95 27.98
CA GLY A 61 -39.80 62.18 29.22
C GLY A 61 -41.10 61.37 29.41
N GLN A 62 -41.17 60.12 28.95
CA GLN A 62 -42.24 59.20 29.35
C GLN A 62 -41.71 57.77 29.52
N LEU A 63 -41.54 57.32 30.78
CA LEU A 63 -41.99 56.01 31.35
C LEU A 63 -41.25 55.65 32.67
N PRO A 64 -41.85 54.80 33.54
CA PRO A 64 -41.54 54.69 34.98
C PRO A 64 -40.33 53.77 35.31
N ASP A 65 -39.62 54.11 36.38
CA ASP A 65 -38.25 53.68 36.71
C ASP A 65 -38.01 52.20 37.09
N ASP A 66 -39.04 51.33 37.15
CA ASP A 66 -38.87 50.00 37.80
C ASP A 66 -39.29 48.77 36.95
N ALA A 67 -39.75 48.97 35.71
CA ALA A 67 -40.13 47.86 34.81
C ALA A 67 -38.93 47.27 34.02
N GLY A 68 -37.88 48.07 33.78
CA GLY A 68 -36.71 47.68 32.97
C GLY A 68 -35.68 46.85 33.73
N ALA A 69 -35.34 47.22 34.97
CA ALA A 69 -34.25 46.56 35.71
C ALA A 69 -34.55 45.07 35.99
N LYS A 70 -35.77 44.73 36.40
CA LYS A 70 -36.18 43.36 36.72
C LYS A 70 -36.27 42.46 35.49
N SER A 71 -36.66 43.02 34.34
CA SER A 71 -36.70 42.31 33.06
C SER A 71 -35.29 42.10 32.51
N ILE A 72 -34.40 43.08 32.64
CA ILE A 72 -32.98 42.99 32.29
C ILE A 72 -32.28 41.92 33.15
N ILE A 73 -32.46 41.92 34.48
CA ILE A 73 -31.86 40.92 35.37
C ILE A 73 -32.34 39.50 35.01
N LYS A 74 -33.62 39.34 34.67
CA LYS A 74 -34.17 38.05 34.24
C LYS A 74 -33.59 37.61 32.89
N ALA A 75 -33.40 38.54 31.96
CA ALA A 75 -32.77 38.29 30.66
C ALA A 75 -31.30 37.88 30.82
N ILE A 76 -30.54 38.58 31.67
CA ILE A 76 -29.13 38.27 31.99
C ILE A 76 -29.01 36.89 32.65
N ASN A 77 -29.84 36.58 33.66
CA ASN A 77 -29.80 35.25 34.30
C ASN A 77 -30.19 34.13 33.34
N THR A 78 -31.14 34.38 32.43
CA THR A 78 -31.53 33.41 31.40
C THR A 78 -30.42 33.23 30.36
N MET A 79 -29.72 34.30 29.99
CA MET A 79 -28.55 34.24 29.10
C MET A 79 -27.39 33.50 29.76
N SER A 80 -27.08 33.80 31.04
CA SER A 80 -26.05 33.11 31.80
C SER A 80 -26.33 31.61 31.89
N ALA A 81 -27.57 31.22 32.24
CA ALA A 81 -27.97 29.82 32.25
C ALA A 81 -27.86 29.13 30.88
N LYS A 82 -28.19 29.85 29.79
CA LYS A 82 -28.03 29.34 28.42
C LYS A 82 -26.56 29.20 28.02
N VAL A 83 -25.70 30.14 28.42
CA VAL A 83 -24.25 30.07 28.18
C VAL A 83 -23.65 28.89 28.94
N SER A 84 -24.00 28.69 30.21
CA SER A 84 -23.54 27.53 30.99
C SER A 84 -24.01 26.20 30.38
N ALA A 85 -25.27 26.12 29.94
CA ALA A 85 -25.77 24.95 29.24
C ALA A 85 -25.05 24.70 27.91
N LEU A 86 -24.68 25.76 27.19
CA LEU A 86 -23.90 25.67 25.95
C LEU A 86 -22.48 25.16 26.23
N GLU A 87 -21.80 25.71 27.25
CA GLU A 87 -20.45 25.28 27.65
C GLU A 87 -20.42 23.81 28.07
N GLU A 88 -21.45 23.36 28.79
CA GLU A 88 -21.59 21.96 29.22
C GLU A 88 -21.85 21.03 28.03
N SER A 89 -22.70 21.45 27.09
CA SER A 89 -22.91 20.75 25.81
C SER A 89 -21.64 20.64 24.99
N TYR A 90 -20.89 21.76 24.84
CA TYR A 90 -19.62 21.79 24.12
C TYR A 90 -18.58 20.88 24.75
N LYS A 91 -18.45 20.87 26.08
CA LYS A 91 -17.54 19.95 26.78
C LYS A 91 -17.87 18.48 26.49
N LYS A 92 -19.16 18.15 26.45
CA LYS A 92 -19.64 16.79 26.18
C LYS A 92 -19.35 16.38 24.73
N GLU A 93 -19.63 17.25 23.76
CA GLU A 93 -19.32 17.01 22.34
C GLU A 93 -17.82 16.90 22.10
N LEU A 94 -17.01 17.81 22.67
CA LEU A 94 -15.55 17.76 22.55
C LEU A 94 -14.99 16.45 23.11
N SER A 95 -15.55 15.97 24.23
CA SER A 95 -15.13 14.70 24.84
C SER A 95 -15.48 13.50 23.97
N ALA A 96 -16.66 13.50 23.34
CA ALA A 96 -17.07 12.46 22.40
C ALA A 96 -16.15 12.44 21.15
N VAL A 97 -15.85 13.60 20.59
CA VAL A 97 -14.95 13.73 19.42
C VAL A 97 -13.53 13.26 19.76
N VAL A 98 -13.01 13.60 20.94
CA VAL A 98 -11.69 13.11 21.38
C VAL A 98 -11.66 11.59 21.50
N GLU A 99 -12.73 10.98 22.00
CA GLU A 99 -12.79 9.53 22.17
C GLU A 99 -12.95 8.80 20.82
N GLU A 100 -13.75 9.33 19.91
CA GLU A 100 -13.82 8.85 18.52
C GLU A 100 -12.45 8.97 17.82
N LEU A 101 -11.73 10.09 17.99
CA LEU A 101 -10.39 10.27 17.46
C LEU A 101 -9.40 9.22 17.99
N LYS A 102 -9.46 8.87 19.28
CA LYS A 102 -8.63 7.80 19.83
C LYS A 102 -8.97 6.44 19.22
N GLN A 103 -10.26 6.12 19.10
CA GLN A 103 -10.69 4.86 18.47
C GLN A 103 -10.25 4.78 17.01
N HIS A 104 -10.40 5.86 16.25
CA HIS A 104 -9.92 5.95 14.88
C HIS A 104 -8.41 5.78 14.76
N LYS A 105 -7.64 6.36 15.69
CA LYS A 105 -6.17 6.21 15.71
C LYS A 105 -5.76 4.75 15.93
N VAL A 106 -6.36 4.07 16.92
CA VAL A 106 -6.07 2.65 17.22
C VAL A 106 -6.47 1.76 16.04
N ALA A 107 -7.67 1.95 15.49
CA ALA A 107 -8.12 1.17 14.33
C ALA A 107 -7.22 1.38 13.11
N ASN A 108 -6.73 2.61 12.89
CA ASN A 108 -5.82 2.92 11.79
C ASN A 108 -4.42 2.30 12.01
N GLU A 109 -3.89 2.33 13.23
CA GLU A 109 -2.62 1.67 13.58
C GLU A 109 -2.70 0.14 13.40
N GLU A 110 -3.79 -0.49 13.83
CA GLU A 110 -4.03 -1.92 13.58
C GLU A 110 -4.17 -2.25 12.09
N ALA A 111 -4.91 -1.43 11.34
CA ALA A 111 -5.05 -1.60 9.91
C ALA A 111 -3.69 -1.49 9.21
N LEU A 112 -2.87 -0.49 9.57
CA LEU A 112 -1.53 -0.29 9.03
C LEU A 112 -0.64 -1.51 9.31
N ARG A 113 -0.66 -2.02 10.54
CA ARG A 113 0.09 -3.22 10.92
C ARG A 113 -0.32 -4.44 10.10
N ARG A 114 -1.63 -4.68 9.95
CA ARG A 114 -2.17 -5.74 9.07
C ARG A 114 -1.81 -5.54 7.60
N HIS A 115 -1.64 -4.30 7.14
CA HIS A 115 -1.18 -4.01 5.79
C HIS A 115 0.32 -4.32 5.62
N ILE A 116 1.15 -3.97 6.60
CA ILE A 116 2.59 -4.29 6.61
C ILE A 116 2.79 -5.81 6.58
N GLU A 117 2.14 -6.55 7.47
CA GLU A 117 2.24 -8.03 7.53
C GLU A 117 1.79 -8.68 6.20
N ARG A 118 0.72 -8.17 5.58
CA ARG A 118 0.27 -8.65 4.26
C ARG A 118 1.28 -8.31 3.16
N LEU A 119 1.87 -7.12 3.18
CA LEU A 119 2.89 -6.71 2.20
C LEU A 119 4.14 -7.58 2.33
N GLU A 120 4.62 -7.84 3.54
CA GLU A 120 5.76 -8.73 3.79
C GLU A 120 5.49 -10.14 3.25
N LYS A 121 4.30 -10.69 3.51
CA LYS A 121 3.89 -11.99 2.96
C LYS A 121 3.87 -11.98 1.42
N ILE A 122 3.25 -10.96 0.82
CA ILE A 122 3.18 -10.83 -0.65
C ILE A 122 4.59 -10.70 -1.24
N VAL A 123 5.47 -9.91 -0.64
CA VAL A 123 6.86 -9.75 -1.10
C VAL A 123 7.60 -11.08 -1.02
N GLY A 124 7.43 -11.85 0.07
CA GLY A 124 8.00 -13.18 0.21
C GLY A 124 7.50 -14.16 -0.87
N GLU A 125 6.20 -14.20 -1.12
CA GLU A 125 5.59 -15.04 -2.16
C GLU A 125 6.05 -14.63 -3.58
N VAL A 126 6.10 -13.33 -3.87
CA VAL A 126 6.57 -12.81 -5.16
C VAL A 126 8.03 -13.19 -5.37
N ARG A 127 8.90 -12.97 -4.37
CA ARG A 127 10.31 -13.37 -4.46
C ARG A 127 10.43 -14.87 -4.72
N SER A 128 9.64 -15.67 -4.01
CA SER A 128 9.62 -17.13 -4.19
C SER A 128 9.24 -17.57 -5.59
N ASN A 129 8.20 -16.93 -6.14
CA ASN A 129 7.74 -17.21 -7.49
C ASN A 129 8.76 -16.77 -8.53
N VAL A 130 9.42 -15.62 -8.33
CA VAL A 130 10.48 -15.12 -9.21
C VAL A 130 11.67 -16.09 -9.23
N GLU A 131 12.13 -16.56 -8.07
CA GLU A 131 13.20 -17.57 -7.97
C GLU A 131 12.83 -18.87 -8.69
N THR A 132 11.60 -19.35 -8.50
CA THR A 132 11.09 -20.57 -9.15
C THR A 132 11.00 -20.42 -10.67
N VAL A 133 10.49 -19.28 -11.15
CA VAL A 133 10.39 -18.99 -12.58
C VAL A 133 11.78 -18.84 -13.20
N ALA A 134 12.69 -18.12 -12.55
CA ALA A 134 14.07 -17.96 -13.02
C ALA A 134 14.77 -19.31 -13.15
N PHE A 135 14.59 -20.21 -12.18
CA PHE A 135 15.10 -21.57 -12.24
C PHE A 135 14.52 -22.35 -13.43
N LYS A 136 13.19 -22.34 -13.63
CA LYS A 136 12.54 -23.03 -14.76
C LYS A 136 13.00 -22.49 -16.11
N VAL A 137 13.18 -21.17 -16.23
CA VAL A 137 13.71 -20.54 -17.44
C VAL A 137 15.15 -20.99 -17.69
N ALA A 138 16.01 -21.01 -16.67
CA ALA A 138 17.37 -21.50 -16.81
C ALA A 138 17.42 -22.96 -17.26
N MET A 139 16.61 -23.83 -16.65
CA MET A 139 16.52 -25.24 -17.06
C MET A 139 16.00 -25.37 -18.50
N ALA A 140 15.02 -24.58 -18.92
CA ALA A 140 14.51 -24.58 -20.29
C ALA A 140 15.58 -24.15 -21.30
N THR A 141 16.36 -23.11 -21.00
CA THR A 141 17.51 -22.69 -21.80
C THR A 141 18.53 -23.83 -21.90
N ILE A 142 18.92 -24.43 -20.78
CA ILE A 142 19.87 -25.55 -20.78
C ILE A 142 19.37 -26.71 -21.64
N ARG A 143 18.07 -27.04 -21.56
CA ARG A 143 17.46 -28.10 -22.37
C ARG A 143 17.50 -27.79 -23.87
N ASP A 144 17.28 -26.54 -24.26
CA ASP A 144 17.40 -26.09 -25.65
C ASP A 144 18.83 -26.28 -26.16
N HIS A 145 19.83 -25.81 -25.39
CA HIS A 145 21.23 -26.00 -25.72
C HIS A 145 21.66 -27.48 -25.72
N LEU A 146 21.14 -28.32 -24.82
CA LEU A 146 21.36 -29.77 -24.86
C LEU A 146 20.79 -30.39 -26.15
N THR A 147 19.64 -29.90 -26.61
CA THR A 147 19.06 -30.35 -27.90
C THR A 147 19.99 -29.98 -29.07
N LYS A 148 20.58 -28.77 -29.02
CA LYS A 148 21.59 -28.36 -29.97
C LYS A 148 22.84 -29.25 -29.90
N VAL A 149 23.34 -29.54 -28.70
CA VAL A 149 24.46 -30.49 -28.50
C VAL A 149 24.15 -31.85 -29.13
N GLN A 150 22.96 -32.42 -28.90
CA GLN A 150 22.55 -33.68 -29.53
C GLN A 150 22.61 -33.61 -31.06
N MET A 151 22.13 -32.51 -31.65
CA MET A 151 22.17 -32.30 -33.10
C MET A 151 23.60 -32.21 -33.63
N GLU A 152 24.46 -31.43 -32.96
CA GLU A 152 25.87 -31.25 -33.34
C GLU A 152 26.65 -32.56 -33.21
N LEU A 153 26.46 -33.33 -32.13
CA LEU A 153 27.09 -34.64 -31.93
C LEU A 153 26.66 -35.65 -33.01
N LYS A 154 25.37 -35.68 -33.38
CA LYS A 154 24.86 -36.53 -34.47
C LYS A 154 25.46 -36.15 -35.82
N SER A 155 25.72 -34.86 -36.04
CA SER A 155 26.45 -34.36 -37.21
C SER A 155 27.97 -34.51 -37.14
N LYS A 156 28.49 -35.08 -36.04
CA LYS A 156 29.91 -35.23 -35.71
C LYS A 156 30.68 -33.91 -35.57
N ASN A 157 29.98 -32.81 -35.32
CA ASN A 157 30.57 -31.50 -35.06
C ASN A 157 30.88 -31.33 -33.56
N VAL A 158 31.92 -32.04 -33.11
CA VAL A 158 32.32 -32.07 -31.70
C VAL A 158 32.79 -30.70 -31.20
N GLY A 159 33.40 -29.89 -32.07
CA GLY A 159 33.86 -28.54 -31.71
C GLY A 159 32.71 -27.63 -31.28
N THR A 160 31.65 -27.54 -32.09
CA THR A 160 30.45 -26.76 -31.72
C THR A 160 29.71 -27.37 -30.54
N ALA A 161 29.59 -28.71 -30.48
CA ALA A 161 28.97 -29.38 -29.34
C ALA A 161 29.65 -29.01 -28.01
N LYS A 162 30.99 -28.91 -27.99
CA LYS A 162 31.74 -28.46 -26.81
C LYS A 162 31.47 -27.01 -26.43
N THR A 163 31.47 -26.11 -27.41
CA THR A 163 31.13 -24.69 -27.16
C THR A 163 29.75 -24.56 -26.51
N GLU A 164 28.79 -25.36 -26.95
CA GLU A 164 27.46 -25.39 -26.34
C GLU A 164 27.47 -25.98 -24.92
N MET A 165 28.28 -27.01 -24.66
CA MET A 165 28.45 -27.57 -23.31
C MET A 165 29.13 -26.60 -22.34
N ASP A 166 30.10 -25.81 -22.80
CA ASP A 166 30.73 -24.76 -22.01
C ASP A 166 29.71 -23.67 -21.66
N PHE A 167 28.89 -23.26 -22.63
CA PHE A 167 27.77 -22.34 -22.39
C PHE A 167 26.78 -22.90 -21.36
N ILE A 168 26.41 -24.18 -21.47
CA ILE A 168 25.54 -24.84 -20.49
C ILE A 168 26.17 -24.80 -19.08
N ASN A 169 27.47 -25.08 -18.96
CA ASN A 169 28.17 -25.03 -17.68
C ASN A 169 28.14 -23.59 -17.09
N ASP A 170 28.34 -22.56 -17.90
CA ASP A 170 28.23 -21.15 -17.47
C ASP A 170 26.80 -20.80 -16.97
N VAL A 171 25.77 -21.31 -17.65
CA VAL A 171 24.38 -21.12 -17.23
C VAL A 171 24.12 -21.82 -15.91
N PHE A 172 24.65 -23.03 -15.69
CA PHE A 172 24.57 -23.72 -14.40
C PHE A 172 25.29 -22.94 -13.28
N GLU A 173 26.47 -22.39 -13.52
CA GLU A 173 27.20 -21.58 -12.53
C GLU A 173 26.41 -20.35 -12.11
N LYS A 174 25.84 -19.62 -13.08
CA LYS A 174 24.97 -18.47 -12.81
C LYS A 174 23.72 -18.90 -12.05
N THR A 175 23.08 -19.99 -12.47
CA THR A 175 21.86 -20.51 -11.85
C THR A 175 22.11 -20.91 -10.40
N ARG A 176 23.24 -21.56 -10.09
CA ARG A 176 23.61 -22.00 -8.74
C ARG A 176 23.61 -20.86 -7.72
N THR A 177 24.01 -19.66 -8.15
CA THR A 177 24.10 -18.47 -7.28
C THR A 177 22.75 -17.85 -6.95
N ILE A 178 21.73 -18.11 -7.76
CA ILE A 178 20.38 -17.52 -7.64
C ILE A 178 19.32 -18.54 -7.20
N THR A 179 19.65 -19.83 -7.20
CA THR A 179 18.78 -20.90 -6.71
C THR A 179 18.83 -21.07 -5.21
N ARG A 180 17.70 -21.54 -4.68
CA ARG A 180 17.51 -21.98 -3.31
C ARG A 180 18.34 -23.22 -2.98
N ASP A 181 18.55 -23.47 -1.70
CA ASP A 181 19.38 -24.59 -1.23
C ASP A 181 18.83 -25.97 -1.65
N ASP A 182 17.51 -26.13 -1.74
CA ASP A 182 16.85 -27.36 -2.20
C ASP A 182 17.10 -27.64 -3.70
N GLN A 183 17.15 -26.58 -4.52
CA GLN A 183 17.44 -26.67 -5.96
C GLN A 183 18.93 -26.70 -6.26
N ARG A 184 19.78 -26.16 -5.37
CA ARG A 184 21.23 -26.07 -5.56
C ARG A 184 21.87 -27.43 -5.74
N LYS A 185 21.43 -28.44 -4.98
CA LYS A 185 21.96 -29.80 -5.10
C LYS A 185 21.70 -30.40 -6.49
N ALA A 186 20.48 -30.25 -7.01
CA ALA A 186 20.14 -30.71 -8.35
C ALA A 186 20.96 -29.98 -9.43
N VAL A 187 21.19 -28.67 -9.28
CA VAL A 187 22.06 -27.89 -10.16
C VAL A 187 23.50 -28.41 -10.14
N GLU A 188 24.05 -28.72 -8.97
CA GLU A 188 25.41 -29.24 -8.83
C GLU A 188 25.58 -30.63 -9.47
N GLU A 189 24.62 -31.53 -9.24
CA GLU A 189 24.63 -32.87 -9.83
C GLU A 189 24.55 -32.81 -11.36
N LEU A 190 23.67 -31.97 -11.91
CA LEU A 190 23.54 -31.78 -13.35
C LEU A 190 24.78 -31.11 -13.95
N GLN A 191 25.36 -30.12 -13.27
CA GLN A 191 26.58 -29.46 -13.70
C GLN A 191 27.76 -30.45 -13.76
N GLU A 192 27.89 -31.33 -12.77
CA GLU A 192 28.91 -32.38 -12.78
C GLU A 192 28.69 -33.35 -13.95
N ALA A 193 27.43 -33.73 -14.22
CA ALA A 193 27.09 -34.58 -15.35
C ALA A 193 27.39 -33.91 -16.70
N VAL A 194 27.16 -32.60 -16.85
CA VAL A 194 27.57 -31.83 -18.04
C VAL A 194 29.09 -31.86 -18.22
N ARG A 195 29.86 -31.63 -17.16
CA ARG A 195 31.34 -31.69 -17.23
C ARG A 195 31.83 -33.08 -17.63
N LYS A 196 31.22 -34.15 -17.10
CA LYS A 196 31.52 -35.53 -17.49
C LYS A 196 31.19 -35.79 -18.96
N ALA A 197 30.01 -35.37 -19.42
CA ALA A 197 29.62 -35.49 -20.82
C ALA A 197 30.56 -34.74 -21.76
N GLY A 198 30.98 -33.51 -21.41
CA GLY A 198 31.97 -32.75 -22.16
C GLY A 198 33.35 -33.43 -22.22
N GLY A 199 33.80 -34.05 -21.13
CA GLY A 199 35.05 -34.83 -21.09
C GLY A 199 35.01 -36.10 -21.94
N ASP A 200 33.85 -36.73 -22.06
CA ASP A 200 33.65 -37.93 -22.88
C ASP A 200 33.59 -37.62 -24.38
N MET A 201 33.29 -36.38 -24.79
CA MET A 201 33.20 -36.01 -26.21
C MET A 201 34.50 -36.24 -27.02
N ASP A 202 35.67 -36.15 -26.36
CA ASP A 202 36.97 -36.42 -27.00
C ASP A 202 37.37 -37.89 -26.99
N ARG A 203 36.87 -38.64 -26.00
CA ARG A 203 37.41 -39.96 -25.64
C ARG A 203 36.47 -41.10 -26.01
N ASN A 204 35.17 -40.84 -25.96
CA ASN A 204 34.12 -41.81 -26.19
C ASN A 204 32.82 -41.09 -26.63
N LEU A 205 32.76 -40.76 -27.92
CA LEU A 205 31.61 -40.06 -28.51
C LEU A 205 30.26 -40.78 -28.28
N PRO A 206 30.14 -42.12 -28.39
CA PRO A 206 28.91 -42.83 -28.02
C PRO A 206 28.48 -42.59 -26.57
N ALA A 207 29.41 -42.69 -25.61
CA ALA A 207 29.09 -42.44 -24.19
C ALA A 207 28.69 -40.97 -23.95
N ALA A 208 29.31 -40.02 -24.67
CA ALA A 208 28.94 -38.61 -24.59
C ALA A 208 27.49 -38.38 -25.06
N ILE A 209 27.08 -39.03 -26.16
CA ILE A 209 25.71 -38.95 -26.68
C ILE A 209 24.72 -39.49 -25.63
N ASP A 210 24.97 -40.68 -25.07
CA ASP A 210 24.08 -41.28 -24.07
C ASP A 210 23.94 -40.40 -22.82
N ARG A 211 25.03 -39.77 -22.37
CA ARG A 211 24.99 -38.85 -21.23
C ARG A 211 24.23 -37.57 -21.54
N VAL A 212 24.41 -37.00 -22.72
CA VAL A 212 23.67 -35.80 -23.15
C VAL A 212 22.17 -36.10 -23.24
N ASP A 213 21.79 -37.28 -23.74
CA ASP A 213 20.39 -37.71 -23.78
C ASP A 213 19.81 -37.85 -22.36
N LEU A 214 20.55 -38.47 -21.43
CA LEU A 214 20.15 -38.60 -20.04
C LEU A 214 19.99 -37.22 -19.35
N LEU A 215 20.96 -36.33 -19.55
CA LEU A 215 20.92 -34.94 -19.08
C LEU A 215 19.67 -34.21 -19.59
N TRP A 216 19.34 -34.37 -20.87
CA TRP A 216 18.16 -33.74 -21.48
C TRP A 216 16.86 -34.20 -20.79
N HIS A 217 16.75 -35.49 -20.46
CA HIS A 217 15.61 -36.02 -19.72
C HIS A 217 15.55 -35.56 -18.27
N GLU A 218 16.68 -35.47 -17.58
CA GLU A 218 16.77 -35.00 -16.20
C GLU A 218 16.41 -33.52 -16.08
N VAL A 219 16.99 -32.67 -16.93
CA VAL A 219 16.63 -31.25 -17.01
C VAL A 219 15.16 -31.09 -17.39
N GLY A 220 14.64 -31.92 -18.30
CA GLY A 220 13.23 -31.95 -18.69
C GLY A 220 12.28 -32.20 -17.51
N ARG A 221 12.66 -33.08 -16.57
CA ARG A 221 11.88 -33.37 -15.36
C ARG A 221 11.79 -32.17 -14.42
N LEU A 222 12.81 -31.33 -14.37
CA LEU A 222 12.85 -30.15 -13.49
C LEU A 222 11.99 -28.97 -14.00
N ILE A 223 11.60 -29.00 -15.27
CA ILE A 223 10.74 -27.97 -15.90
C ILE A 223 9.26 -28.39 -15.85
N ALA A 224 8.99 -29.69 -15.70
CA ALA A 224 7.64 -30.24 -15.71
C ALA A 224 6.74 -29.55 -14.65
N PRO A 225 5.43 -29.41 -14.94
CA PRO A 225 4.46 -28.78 -14.04
C PRO A 225 4.33 -29.51 -12.70
#